data_AF-A0A2D8D639-F1
#
_entry.id   AF-A0A2D8D639-F1
#
_cell.length_a   1.000
_cell.length_b   1.000
_cell.length_c   1.000
_cell.angle_alpha   90.00
_cell.angle_beta   90.00
_cell.angle_gamma   90.00
#
_symmetry.space_group_name_H-M   'P 1'
#
loop_
_entity.id
_entity.type
_entity.pdbx_description
1 polymer ?
#
loop_
_entity_poly.entity_id
_entity_poly.type
_entity_poly.pdbx_seq_one_letter_code
_entity_poly.pdbx_strand_id
1 'polypeptide(L)'
;MDWRGTGRIGTTLCAAGAAAALILPAPASAQTSAQAQPLPEEFGIVYREANPSERQTIEDIAKRLFPNRRDEIDDVIDAIEDEEKAEIDEASFLKGWEGEGSFGANLDTGNTEEWGVNAGVEVTRKNNLWEHRFSADLNIREVNDERTEERLGAGYRARRDFTDSPVFAFGSLEYERNPFQGISRRFTEVIGAGYQIVDTDDIDWEASGGPALRQTRFTDGTNENRLAAFLDTSFKWDITDTLAFSEKITLVLDEVNSTLTTSTAVTTDLYGNLSARLSFDTIYESDPAPGTVSWDTSTRLSVVLGL
;
A
#
# COMPACT_ATOMS: atom_id res chain seq x y z
N MET A 1 26.40 -87.85 -56.97
CA MET A 1 26.87 -87.71 -58.36
C MET A 1 27.65 -86.41 -58.43
N ASP A 2 28.96 -86.57 -58.43
CA ASP A 2 29.97 -85.52 -58.43
C ASP A 2 30.25 -85.13 -59.89
N TRP A 3 30.31 -83.84 -60.20
CA TRP A 3 30.85 -83.35 -61.47
C TRP A 3 31.54 -82.01 -61.27
N ARG A 4 32.87 -82.10 -61.22
CA ARG A 4 33.82 -81.00 -61.42
C ARG A 4 33.83 -80.62 -62.91
N GLY A 5 34.17 -79.36 -63.20
CA GLY A 5 35.04 -79.09 -64.35
C GLY A 5 34.73 -77.85 -65.19
N THR A 6 35.75 -76.96 -65.23
CA THR A 6 36.31 -76.32 -66.45
C THR A 6 35.38 -75.45 -67.31
N GLY A 7 35.59 -74.15 -67.52
CA GLY A 7 36.80 -73.47 -67.95
C GLY A 7 36.62 -72.99 -69.40
N ARG A 8 36.69 -71.66 -69.66
CA ARG A 8 37.05 -70.97 -70.93
C ARG A 8 36.80 -69.47 -70.75
N ILE A 9 37.83 -68.61 -70.80
CA ILE A 9 38.41 -67.93 -71.98
C ILE A 9 37.38 -67.05 -72.70
N GLY A 10 37.65 -65.74 -72.78
CA GLY A 10 37.11 -64.90 -73.85
C GLY A 10 36.68 -63.50 -73.42
N THR A 11 37.65 -62.59 -73.35
CA THR A 11 37.64 -61.18 -73.80
C THR A 11 36.32 -60.66 -74.40
N THR A 12 35.88 -59.45 -74.04
CA THR A 12 35.92 -58.21 -74.89
C THR A 12 34.95 -57.13 -74.36
N LEU A 13 35.53 -55.95 -74.08
CA LEU A 13 35.04 -54.56 -74.16
C LEU A 13 33.72 -54.08 -73.52
N CYS A 14 33.87 -52.84 -73.01
CA CYS A 14 32.91 -51.74 -72.91
C CYS A 14 31.80 -51.88 -71.84
N ALA A 15 31.30 -50.83 -71.22
CA ALA A 15 31.74 -49.45 -70.93
C ALA A 15 30.62 -48.92 -70.00
N ALA A 16 30.95 -47.99 -69.09
CA ALA A 16 30.02 -47.17 -68.33
C ALA A 16 29.04 -47.90 -67.37
N GLY A 17 29.52 -48.24 -66.17
CA GLY A 17 28.69 -48.51 -65.00
C GLY A 17 28.63 -47.28 -64.09
N ALA A 18 27.41 -46.77 -63.88
CA ALA A 18 27.10 -45.75 -62.88
C ALA A 18 27.47 -46.26 -61.47
N ALA A 19 28.40 -45.58 -60.80
CA ALA A 19 28.76 -45.88 -59.42
C ALA A 19 27.89 -45.05 -58.47
N ALA A 20 27.07 -45.75 -57.69
CA ALA A 20 26.32 -45.23 -56.56
C ALA A 20 27.27 -44.63 -55.52
N ALA A 21 27.05 -43.37 -55.15
CA ALA A 21 27.78 -42.71 -54.08
C ALA A 21 27.24 -43.18 -52.72
N LEU A 22 28.10 -43.86 -51.97
CA LEU A 22 27.90 -44.24 -50.58
C LEU A 22 27.82 -43.01 -49.68
N ILE A 23 26.86 -43.04 -48.76
CA ILE A 23 26.69 -42.10 -47.65
C ILE A 23 27.78 -42.39 -46.60
N LEU A 24 28.54 -41.37 -46.24
CA LEU A 24 29.31 -41.29 -44.98
C LEU A 24 28.83 -40.04 -44.22
N PRO A 25 28.47 -40.12 -42.92
CA PRO A 25 28.12 -38.96 -42.12
C PRO A 25 29.34 -38.39 -41.35
N ALA A 26 29.16 -37.15 -40.86
CA ALA A 26 29.93 -36.39 -39.86
C ALA A 26 30.91 -35.32 -40.41
N PRO A 27 31.06 -34.14 -39.75
CA PRO A 27 30.88 -33.92 -38.31
C PRO A 27 29.76 -32.98 -37.89
N ALA A 28 29.37 -33.22 -36.64
CA ALA A 28 28.41 -32.50 -35.83
C ALA A 28 28.61 -30.98 -35.88
N SER A 29 27.51 -30.28 -36.19
CA SER A 29 27.29 -28.91 -35.75
C SER A 29 27.41 -28.91 -34.22
N ALA A 30 28.39 -28.20 -33.69
CA ALA A 30 28.45 -27.91 -32.27
C ALA A 30 27.14 -27.22 -31.88
N GLN A 31 26.28 -27.94 -31.15
CA GLN A 31 25.22 -27.33 -30.39
C GLN A 31 25.93 -26.57 -29.27
N THR A 32 26.10 -25.26 -29.45
CA THR A 32 26.31 -24.36 -28.34
C THR A 32 25.11 -24.56 -27.42
N SER A 33 25.31 -25.31 -26.34
CA SER A 33 24.38 -25.34 -25.24
C SER A 33 24.23 -23.90 -24.77
N ALA A 34 23.10 -23.27 -25.07
CA ALA A 34 22.68 -22.07 -24.36
C ALA A 34 22.63 -22.48 -22.88
N GLN A 35 23.68 -22.13 -22.14
CA GLN A 35 23.68 -22.28 -20.70
C GLN A 35 22.48 -21.49 -20.22
N ALA A 36 21.55 -22.16 -19.54
CA ALA A 36 20.47 -21.49 -18.84
C ALA A 36 21.13 -20.42 -17.95
N GLN A 37 20.84 -19.14 -18.22
CA GLN A 37 21.27 -18.06 -17.36
C GLN A 37 20.77 -18.39 -15.93
N PRO A 38 21.64 -18.39 -14.92
CA PRO A 38 21.18 -18.60 -13.56
C PRO A 38 20.27 -17.41 -13.17
N LEU A 39 19.09 -17.65 -12.60
CA LEU A 39 18.46 -16.64 -11.75
C LEU A 39 19.28 -16.45 -10.48
N PRO A 40 19.38 -15.20 -9.97
CA PRO A 40 20.70 -14.60 -9.84
C PRO A 40 20.93 -13.86 -8.50
N GLU A 41 22.16 -13.94 -7.96
CA GLU A 41 22.67 -12.94 -7.00
C GLU A 41 22.44 -11.51 -7.52
N GLU A 42 22.50 -11.30 -8.85
CA GLU A 42 22.28 -10.01 -9.50
C GLU A 42 20.85 -9.46 -9.33
N PHE A 43 19.81 -10.30 -9.26
CA PHE A 43 18.44 -9.81 -9.02
C PHE A 43 18.34 -9.20 -7.63
N GLY A 44 18.87 -9.88 -6.62
CA GLY A 44 18.83 -9.37 -5.24
C GLY A 44 19.64 -8.08 -5.06
N ILE A 45 20.73 -7.90 -5.82
CA ILE A 45 21.47 -6.62 -5.84
C ILE A 45 20.60 -5.51 -6.47
N VAL A 46 20.02 -5.77 -7.64
CA VAL A 46 19.18 -4.79 -8.34
C VAL A 46 17.94 -4.44 -7.51
N TYR A 47 17.29 -5.41 -6.90
CA TYR A 47 16.10 -5.22 -6.07
C TYR A 47 16.41 -4.38 -4.81
N ARG A 48 17.53 -4.66 -4.14
CA ARG A 48 17.99 -3.92 -2.96
C ARG A 48 18.34 -2.46 -3.29
N GLU A 49 18.97 -2.22 -4.44
CA GLU A 49 19.36 -0.87 -4.88
C GLU A 49 18.22 -0.09 -5.56
N ALA A 50 17.12 -0.75 -5.92
CA ALA A 50 16.01 -0.12 -6.63
C ALA A 50 15.26 0.88 -5.74
N ASN A 51 14.72 1.94 -6.37
CA ASN A 51 13.76 2.78 -5.68
C ASN A 51 12.52 1.96 -5.29
N PRO A 52 11.85 2.26 -4.16
CA PRO A 52 10.64 1.54 -3.75
C PRO A 52 9.58 1.46 -4.85
N SER A 53 9.39 2.55 -5.62
CA SER A 53 8.43 2.61 -6.73
C SER A 53 8.78 1.73 -7.94
N GLU A 54 9.99 1.18 -8.01
CA GLU A 54 10.47 0.35 -9.12
C GLU A 54 10.51 -1.15 -8.78
N ARG A 55 10.44 -1.50 -7.48
CA ARG A 55 10.59 -2.89 -6.99
C ARG A 55 9.58 -3.85 -7.59
N GLN A 56 8.30 -3.46 -7.64
CA GLN A 56 7.24 -4.27 -8.24
C GLN A 56 7.46 -4.50 -9.74
N THR A 57 7.90 -3.47 -10.47
CA THR A 57 8.23 -3.62 -11.90
C THR A 57 9.41 -4.57 -12.10
N ILE A 58 10.41 -4.52 -11.23
CA ILE A 58 11.57 -5.40 -11.26
C ILE A 58 11.17 -6.86 -10.99
N GLU A 59 10.33 -7.07 -9.99
CA GLU A 59 9.72 -8.37 -9.69
C GLU A 59 8.93 -8.91 -10.90
N ASP A 60 8.03 -8.11 -11.47
CA ASP A 60 7.22 -8.49 -12.63
C ASP A 60 8.08 -8.87 -13.85
N ILE A 61 9.14 -8.09 -14.09
CA ILE A 61 10.12 -8.39 -15.13
C ILE A 61 10.81 -9.72 -14.81
N ALA A 62 11.27 -9.94 -13.58
CA ALA A 62 11.93 -11.17 -13.17
C ALA A 62 11.01 -12.39 -13.31
N LYS A 63 9.78 -12.33 -12.77
CA LYS A 63 8.77 -13.41 -12.84
C LYS A 63 8.33 -13.70 -14.27
N ARG A 64 8.42 -12.73 -15.18
CA ARG A 64 8.11 -12.89 -16.61
C ARG A 64 9.28 -13.44 -17.41
N LEU A 65 10.51 -13.03 -17.11
CA LEU A 65 11.72 -13.57 -17.73
C LEU A 65 11.96 -15.03 -17.31
N PHE A 66 11.54 -15.36 -16.09
CA PHE A 66 11.81 -16.64 -15.46
C PHE A 66 10.56 -17.29 -14.85
N PRO A 67 9.57 -17.67 -15.67
CA PRO A 67 8.28 -18.17 -15.20
C PRO A 67 8.35 -19.48 -14.39
N ASN A 68 9.42 -20.27 -14.55
CA ASN A 68 9.61 -21.54 -13.85
C ASN A 68 10.32 -21.40 -12.49
N ARG A 69 10.75 -20.19 -12.11
CA ARG A 69 11.52 -19.93 -10.88
C ARG A 69 10.90 -18.77 -10.09
N ARG A 70 9.57 -18.67 -10.10
CA ARG A 70 8.81 -17.65 -9.37
C ARG A 70 8.98 -17.79 -7.88
N ASP A 71 8.77 -19.00 -7.35
CA ASP A 71 8.95 -19.31 -5.93
C ASP A 71 10.36 -18.93 -5.45
N GLU A 72 11.39 -19.17 -6.27
CA GLU A 72 12.77 -18.78 -5.93
C GLU A 72 13.02 -17.26 -6.02
N ILE A 73 12.24 -16.52 -6.82
CA ILE A 73 12.27 -15.05 -6.84
C ILE A 73 11.60 -14.52 -5.57
N ASP A 74 10.45 -15.09 -5.20
CA ASP A 74 9.70 -14.74 -4.00
C ASP A 74 10.56 -14.96 -2.75
N ASP A 75 11.20 -16.13 -2.63
CA ASP A 75 12.12 -16.43 -1.53
C ASP A 75 13.27 -15.40 -1.41
N VAL A 76 13.77 -14.86 -2.53
CA VAL A 76 14.84 -13.85 -2.53
C VAL A 76 14.30 -12.48 -2.13
N ILE A 77 13.11 -12.11 -2.58
CA ILE A 77 12.44 -10.86 -2.19
C ILE A 77 12.18 -10.89 -0.68
N ASP A 78 11.53 -11.95 -0.20
CA ASP A 78 11.21 -12.15 1.23
C ASP A 78 12.47 -12.05 2.09
N ALA A 79 13.56 -12.71 1.68
CA ALA A 79 14.83 -12.65 2.39
C ALA A 79 15.44 -11.23 2.45
N ILE A 80 15.30 -10.44 1.38
CA ILE A 80 15.79 -9.04 1.35
C ILE A 80 14.91 -8.16 2.25
N GLU A 81 13.59 -8.31 2.17
CA GLU A 81 12.66 -7.56 3.02
C GLU A 81 12.86 -7.87 4.50
N ASP A 82 13.09 -9.14 4.85
CA ASP A 82 13.39 -9.55 6.22
C ASP A 82 14.73 -8.98 6.71
N GLU A 83 15.75 -8.91 5.84
CA GLU A 83 17.03 -8.25 6.13
C GLU A 83 16.83 -6.74 6.37
N GLU A 84 16.07 -6.06 5.51
CA GLU A 84 15.75 -4.63 5.65
C GLU A 84 14.95 -4.34 6.92
N LYS A 85 13.96 -5.18 7.25
CA LYS A 85 13.20 -5.10 8.51
C LYS A 85 14.12 -5.23 9.72
N ALA A 86 15.05 -6.18 9.70
CA ALA A 86 16.04 -6.35 10.76
C ALA A 86 16.97 -5.13 10.89
N GLU A 87 17.38 -4.52 9.77
CA GLU A 87 18.15 -3.27 9.81
C GLU A 87 17.36 -2.10 10.41
N ILE A 88 16.07 -1.95 10.08
CA ILE A 88 15.20 -0.87 10.61
C ILE A 88 15.00 -1.03 12.13
N ASP A 89 14.88 -2.27 12.59
CA ASP A 89 14.80 -2.64 14.00
C ASP A 89 16.04 -2.20 14.80
N GLU A 90 17.23 -2.40 14.23
CA GLU A 90 18.50 -1.99 14.83
C GLU A 90 18.83 -0.51 14.58
N ALA A 91 18.19 0.10 13.58
CA ALA A 91 18.46 1.47 13.19
C ALA A 91 17.98 2.49 14.24
N SER A 92 18.69 3.62 14.29
CA SER A 92 18.26 4.76 15.09
C SER A 92 16.86 5.23 14.65
N PHE A 93 16.10 5.82 15.57
CA PHE A 93 14.76 6.37 15.31
C PHE A 93 14.64 7.30 14.09
N LEU A 94 15.74 7.91 13.63
CA LEU A 94 15.77 8.80 12.48
C LEU A 94 15.74 8.09 11.11
N LYS A 95 15.80 6.75 11.05
CA LYS A 95 15.78 5.95 9.80
C LYS A 95 14.53 5.08 9.70
N GLY A 96 14.13 4.74 8.48
CA GLY A 96 12.97 3.87 8.19
C GLY A 96 11.63 4.61 8.23
N TRP A 97 11.61 5.87 7.80
CA TRP A 97 10.39 6.65 7.67
C TRP A 97 9.92 6.62 6.22
N GLU A 98 8.66 6.26 6.02
CA GLU A 98 7.94 6.34 4.76
C GLU A 98 6.95 7.51 4.86
N GLY A 99 6.89 8.35 3.83
CA GLY A 99 5.99 9.51 3.83
C GLY A 99 4.97 9.45 2.72
N GLU A 100 3.82 10.10 2.92
CA GLU A 100 2.97 10.54 1.82
C GLU A 100 2.57 12.00 2.00
N GLY A 101 2.53 12.74 0.89
CA GLY A 101 1.94 14.07 0.81
C GLY A 101 0.70 14.03 -0.07
N SER A 102 -0.38 14.69 0.34
CA SER A 102 -1.60 14.80 -0.44
C SER A 102 -2.02 16.25 -0.66
N PHE A 103 -2.61 16.52 -1.81
CA PHE A 103 -3.23 17.80 -2.14
C PHE A 103 -4.48 17.56 -2.98
N GLY A 104 -5.58 18.20 -2.63
CA GLY A 104 -6.87 17.93 -3.27
C GLY A 104 -7.88 19.05 -3.13
N ALA A 105 -9.03 18.80 -3.74
CA ALA A 105 -10.23 19.61 -3.59
C ALA A 105 -11.38 18.74 -3.06
N ASN A 106 -12.30 19.36 -2.34
CA ASN A 106 -13.46 18.70 -1.78
C ASN A 106 -14.72 19.52 -2.03
N LEU A 107 -15.83 18.80 -2.20
CA LEU A 107 -17.18 19.32 -2.22
C LEU A 107 -17.91 18.75 -1.02
N ASP A 108 -18.30 19.62 -0.10
CA ASP A 108 -19.06 19.24 1.09
C ASP A 108 -20.53 19.59 0.89
N THR A 109 -21.40 18.70 1.34
CA THR A 109 -22.86 18.89 1.35
C THR A 109 -23.43 18.52 2.71
N GLY A 110 -24.47 19.23 3.13
CA GLY A 110 -25.10 19.08 4.43
C GLY A 110 -25.87 20.34 4.77
N ASN A 111 -25.34 21.14 5.70
CA ASN A 111 -25.91 22.44 6.05
C ASN A 111 -25.82 23.48 4.93
N THR A 112 -24.75 23.45 4.15
CA THR A 112 -24.50 24.33 3.00
C THR A 112 -23.61 23.58 2.00
N GLU A 113 -23.73 23.89 0.72
CA GLU A 113 -22.81 23.37 -0.30
C GLU A 113 -21.54 24.23 -0.30
N GLU A 114 -20.40 23.62 0.03
CA GLU A 114 -19.12 24.32 0.18
C GLU A 114 -18.05 23.68 -0.70
N TRP A 115 -17.21 24.51 -1.31
CA TRP A 115 -16.01 24.04 -2.01
C TRP A 115 -14.79 24.27 -1.13
N GLY A 116 -13.88 23.31 -1.12
CA GLY A 116 -12.67 23.39 -0.33
C GLY A 116 -11.43 22.87 -1.05
N VAL A 117 -10.30 23.27 -0.50
CA VAL A 117 -9.00 22.71 -0.81
C VAL A 117 -8.42 22.08 0.45
N ASN A 118 -7.70 20.98 0.25
CA ASN A 118 -7.07 20.26 1.34
C ASN A 118 -5.63 19.91 0.99
N ALA A 119 -4.79 19.86 2.02
CA ALA A 119 -3.43 19.38 1.96
C ALA A 119 -3.16 18.50 3.18
N GLY A 120 -2.43 17.41 3.00
CA GLY A 120 -2.09 16.48 4.06
C GLY A 120 -0.67 15.98 3.93
N VAL A 121 -0.05 15.64 5.05
CA VAL A 121 1.19 14.88 5.11
C VAL A 121 1.03 13.80 6.16
N GLU A 122 1.45 12.59 5.83
CA GLU A 122 1.58 11.47 6.76
C GLU A 122 2.99 10.92 6.67
N VAL A 123 3.57 10.55 7.81
CA VAL A 123 4.86 9.87 7.87
C VAL A 123 4.76 8.73 8.87
N THR A 124 5.11 7.54 8.43
CA THR A 124 5.04 6.30 9.21
C THR A 124 6.42 5.68 9.35
N ARG A 125 6.73 5.17 10.53
CA ARG A 125 7.89 4.31 10.77
C ARG A 125 7.40 3.05 11.46
N LYS A 126 7.60 1.92 10.81
CA LYS A 126 7.27 0.60 11.34
C LYS A 126 8.54 -0.19 11.60
N ASN A 127 8.56 -0.90 12.72
CA ASN A 127 9.56 -1.90 13.08
C ASN A 127 8.81 -3.14 13.59
N ASN A 128 9.50 -4.20 14.01
CA ASN A 128 8.88 -5.48 14.35
C ASN A 128 7.85 -5.41 15.50
N LEU A 129 7.92 -4.40 16.37
CA LEU A 129 7.03 -4.27 17.52
C LEU A 129 6.27 -2.96 17.58
N TRP A 130 6.72 -1.93 16.86
CA TRP A 130 6.17 -0.58 16.97
C TRP A 130 5.93 0.03 15.60
N GLU A 131 4.77 0.65 15.47
CA GLU A 131 4.46 1.56 14.40
C GLU A 131 4.21 2.96 14.97
N HIS A 132 4.92 3.94 14.42
CA HIS A 132 4.77 5.35 14.76
C HIS A 132 4.25 6.08 13.53
N ARG A 133 3.09 6.73 13.66
CA ARG A 133 2.47 7.51 12.59
C ARG A 133 2.32 8.96 13.03
N PHE A 134 2.82 9.88 12.23
CA PHE A 134 2.62 11.30 12.37
C PHE A 134 1.80 11.81 11.20
N SER A 135 0.76 12.60 11.46
CA SER A 135 -0.06 13.20 10.42
C SER A 135 -0.24 14.69 10.65
N ALA A 136 -0.43 15.45 9.58
CA ALA A 136 -0.83 16.84 9.63
C ALA A 136 -1.68 17.15 8.40
N ASP A 137 -2.76 17.91 8.60
CA ASP A 137 -3.68 18.25 7.52
C ASP A 137 -4.20 19.68 7.66
N LEU A 138 -4.49 20.29 6.52
CA LEU A 138 -5.09 21.61 6.40
C LEU A 138 -6.29 21.50 5.46
N ASN A 139 -7.45 21.98 5.89
CA ASN A 139 -8.65 22.10 5.06
C ASN A 139 -9.11 23.55 5.10
N ILE A 140 -9.35 24.12 3.93
CA ILE A 140 -9.90 25.47 3.76
C ILE A 140 -11.15 25.33 2.92
N ARG A 141 -12.28 25.88 3.39
CA ARG A 141 -13.55 25.90 2.64
C ARG A 141 -14.08 27.30 2.47
N GLU A 142 -14.78 27.50 1.36
CA GLU A 142 -15.36 28.77 0.96
C GLU A 142 -16.77 28.57 0.38
N VAL A 143 -17.67 29.49 0.69
CA VAL A 143 -19.03 29.59 0.15
C VAL A 143 -19.20 30.99 -0.43
N ASN A 144 -19.56 31.10 -1.70
CA ASN A 144 -19.73 32.40 -2.39
C ASN A 144 -18.53 33.35 -2.18
N ASP A 145 -17.30 32.84 -2.28
CA ASP A 145 -16.04 33.55 -2.07
C ASP A 145 -15.79 34.04 -0.62
N GLU A 146 -16.60 33.62 0.35
CA GLU A 146 -16.39 33.85 1.77
C GLU A 146 -15.88 32.58 2.46
N ARG A 147 -14.80 32.70 3.22
CA ARG A 147 -14.23 31.56 3.97
C ARG A 147 -15.20 31.10 5.05
N THR A 148 -15.54 29.82 5.02
CA THR A 148 -16.44 29.15 5.97
C THR A 148 -15.69 28.17 6.86
N GLU A 149 -14.51 27.67 6.44
CA GLU A 149 -13.68 26.83 7.28
C GLU A 149 -12.18 27.09 7.09
N GLU A 150 -11.45 26.96 8.20
CA GLU A 150 -10.00 26.84 8.26
C GLU A 150 -9.65 25.83 9.36
N ARG A 151 -9.55 24.55 8.98
CA ARG A 151 -9.24 23.45 9.88
C ARG A 151 -7.78 23.05 9.74
N LEU A 152 -7.05 23.10 10.85
CA LEU A 152 -5.69 22.55 10.96
C LEU A 152 -5.73 21.35 11.90
N GLY A 153 -5.32 20.19 11.41
CA GLY A 153 -5.16 18.96 12.16
C GLY A 153 -3.70 18.54 12.28
N ALA A 154 -3.36 17.90 13.39
CA ALA A 154 -2.12 17.18 13.57
C ALA A 154 -2.34 15.94 14.45
N GLY A 155 -1.67 14.84 14.15
CA GLY A 155 -1.86 13.58 14.84
C GLY A 155 -0.55 12.87 15.11
N TYR A 156 -0.52 12.11 16.20
CA TYR A 156 0.49 11.11 16.48
C TYR A 156 -0.20 9.84 16.97
N ARG A 157 0.13 8.69 16.39
CA ARG A 157 -0.30 7.37 16.85
C ARG A 157 0.92 6.48 17.04
N ALA A 158 1.00 5.86 18.21
CA ALA A 158 1.96 4.81 18.52
C ALA A 158 1.19 3.51 18.69
N ARG A 159 1.42 2.54 17.81
CA ARG A 159 0.91 1.18 17.90
C ARG A 159 2.05 0.27 18.33
N ARG A 160 1.73 -0.70 19.17
CA ARG A 160 2.63 -1.78 19.59
C ARG A 160 1.98 -3.12 19.30
N ASP A 161 2.56 -3.88 18.39
CA ASP A 161 2.16 -5.24 18.09
C ASP A 161 2.75 -6.22 19.12
N PHE A 162 2.01 -7.29 19.39
CA PHE A 162 2.47 -8.37 20.26
C PHE A 162 2.88 -9.57 19.42
N THR A 163 4.12 -10.05 19.59
CA THR A 163 4.64 -11.21 18.89
C THR A 163 3.71 -12.42 19.03
N ASP A 164 3.47 -13.13 17.93
CA ASP A 164 2.59 -14.30 17.84
C ASP A 164 1.13 -14.02 18.27
N SER A 165 0.68 -12.77 18.18
CA SER A 165 -0.68 -12.37 18.55
C SER A 165 -1.27 -11.38 17.54
N PRO A 166 -2.54 -11.56 17.13
CA PRO A 166 -3.27 -10.55 16.36
C PRO A 166 -3.67 -9.33 17.19
N VAL A 167 -3.36 -9.32 18.50
CA VAL A 167 -3.68 -8.19 19.38
C VAL A 167 -2.58 -7.15 19.31
N PHE A 168 -2.96 -5.88 19.37
CA PHE A 168 -2.03 -4.77 19.54
C PHE A 168 -2.53 -3.79 20.59
N ALA A 169 -1.62 -3.02 21.16
CA ALA A 169 -1.93 -1.86 22.01
C ALA A 169 -1.63 -0.58 21.24
N PHE A 170 -2.37 0.50 21.50
CA PHE A 170 -2.06 1.79 20.88
C PHE A 170 -2.33 2.97 21.82
N GLY A 171 -1.66 4.07 21.52
CA GLY A 171 -1.98 5.39 22.03
C GLY A 171 -1.99 6.41 20.89
N SER A 172 -2.93 7.34 20.91
CA SER A 172 -2.97 8.45 19.97
C SER A 172 -3.16 9.80 20.66
N LEU A 173 -2.63 10.83 20.03
CA LEU A 173 -2.81 12.22 20.37
C LEU A 173 -3.15 12.98 19.09
N GLU A 174 -4.30 13.63 19.08
CA GLU A 174 -4.75 14.48 17.98
C GLU A 174 -4.91 15.90 18.47
N TYR A 175 -4.49 16.85 17.64
CA TYR A 175 -4.67 18.27 17.81
C TYR A 175 -5.52 18.79 16.65
N GLU A 176 -6.50 19.63 16.98
CA GLU A 176 -7.31 20.32 15.99
C GLU A 176 -7.46 21.80 16.36
N ARG A 177 -7.44 22.66 15.35
CA ARG A 177 -7.89 24.04 15.41
C ARG A 177 -8.89 24.28 14.29
N ASN A 178 -10.10 24.73 14.64
CA ASN A 178 -11.14 25.11 13.68
C ASN A 178 -11.94 26.31 14.21
N PRO A 179 -11.46 27.55 14.01
CA PRO A 179 -12.07 28.74 14.59
C PRO A 179 -13.49 29.01 14.09
N PHE A 180 -13.80 28.61 12.85
CA PHE A 180 -15.13 28.78 12.26
C PHE A 180 -16.18 27.90 12.94
N GLN A 181 -15.79 26.72 13.41
CA GLN A 181 -16.62 25.87 14.27
C GLN A 181 -16.52 26.24 15.77
N GLY A 182 -15.93 27.40 16.09
CA GLY A 182 -15.75 27.85 17.47
C GLY A 182 -14.65 27.11 18.24
N ILE A 183 -13.86 26.25 17.58
CA ILE A 183 -12.79 25.47 18.22
C ILE A 183 -11.48 26.25 18.10
N SER A 184 -11.06 26.90 19.19
CA SER A 184 -9.74 27.55 19.23
C SER A 184 -8.61 26.52 19.26
N ARG A 185 -8.80 25.43 20.01
CA ARG A 185 -7.95 24.25 20.01
C ARG A 185 -8.70 23.07 20.63
N ARG A 186 -8.40 21.86 20.18
CA ARG A 186 -8.91 20.63 20.75
C ARG A 186 -7.80 19.59 20.77
N PHE A 187 -7.62 18.94 21.91
CA PHE A 187 -6.77 17.76 22.04
C PHE A 187 -7.65 16.54 22.26
N THR A 188 -7.39 15.47 21.52
CA THR A 188 -8.03 14.17 21.71
C THR A 188 -6.95 13.15 22.01
N GLU A 189 -7.00 12.55 23.19
CA GLU A 189 -6.06 11.54 23.64
C GLU A 189 -6.79 10.20 23.71
N VAL A 190 -6.27 9.16 23.06
CA VAL A 190 -6.85 7.82 23.10
C VAL A 190 -5.79 6.83 23.55
N ILE A 191 -6.17 5.91 24.43
CA ILE A 191 -5.34 4.75 24.77
C ILE A 191 -6.23 3.53 24.65
N GLY A 192 -5.78 2.52 23.91
CA GLY A 192 -6.63 1.39 23.59
C GLY A 192 -5.86 0.14 23.18
N ALA A 193 -6.63 -0.84 22.76
CA ALA A 193 -6.13 -2.06 22.14
C ALA A 193 -6.97 -2.37 20.90
N GLY A 194 -6.40 -3.14 19.99
CA GLY A 194 -7.08 -3.61 18.81
C GLY A 194 -6.76 -5.05 18.50
N TYR A 195 -7.44 -5.53 17.47
CA TYR A 195 -7.37 -6.89 16.97
C TYR A 195 -7.28 -6.84 15.44
N GLN A 196 -6.24 -7.46 14.92
CA GLN A 196 -6.04 -7.73 13.51
C GLN A 196 -6.96 -8.88 13.09
N ILE A 197 -8.02 -8.57 12.36
CA ILE A 197 -9.05 -9.53 11.95
C ILE A 197 -8.59 -10.29 10.70
N VAL A 198 -8.01 -9.57 9.73
CA VAL A 198 -7.40 -10.12 8.52
C VAL A 198 -6.05 -9.44 8.33
N ASP A 199 -5.03 -10.24 8.07
CA ASP A 199 -3.67 -9.81 7.76
C ASP A 199 -3.14 -10.73 6.66
N THR A 200 -3.19 -10.23 5.43
CA THR A 200 -2.78 -10.93 4.21
C THR A 200 -2.18 -9.90 3.25
N ASP A 201 -1.47 -10.37 2.23
CA ASP A 201 -0.78 -9.49 1.28
C ASP A 201 -1.73 -8.48 0.59
N ASP A 202 -2.98 -8.88 0.32
CA ASP A 202 -3.96 -8.04 -0.39
C ASP A 202 -5.03 -7.41 0.53
N ILE A 203 -5.22 -7.93 1.75
CA ILE A 203 -6.32 -7.52 2.64
C ILE A 203 -5.79 -7.30 4.05
N ASP A 204 -6.02 -6.09 4.55
CA ASP A 204 -5.81 -5.70 5.94
C ASP A 204 -7.16 -5.30 6.54
N TRP A 205 -7.53 -5.91 7.67
CA TRP A 205 -8.71 -5.52 8.41
C TRP A 205 -8.43 -5.54 9.90
N GLU A 206 -8.63 -4.42 10.55
CA GLU A 206 -8.49 -4.29 11.99
C GLU A 206 -9.70 -3.62 12.64
N ALA A 207 -9.87 -3.91 13.93
CA ALA A 207 -10.77 -3.17 14.79
C ALA A 207 -10.04 -2.81 16.09
N SER A 208 -10.25 -1.59 16.58
CA SER A 208 -9.61 -1.07 17.76
C SER A 208 -10.57 -0.27 18.62
N GLY A 209 -10.25 -0.13 19.90
CA GLY A 209 -11.08 0.63 20.82
C GLY A 209 -10.39 0.96 22.13
N GLY A 210 -10.91 1.99 22.80
CA GLY A 210 -10.38 2.43 24.07
C GLY A 210 -11.07 3.67 24.63
N PRO A 211 -10.76 4.06 25.88
CA PRO A 211 -11.14 5.37 26.40
C PRO A 211 -10.44 6.50 25.62
N ALA A 212 -11.18 7.58 25.41
CA ALA A 212 -10.71 8.82 24.86
C ALA A 212 -10.97 9.99 25.82
N LEU A 213 -10.05 10.94 25.88
CA LEU A 213 -10.19 12.19 26.59
C LEU A 213 -10.10 13.35 25.58
N ARG A 214 -11.16 14.15 25.52
CA ARG A 214 -11.27 15.29 24.61
C ARG A 214 -11.25 16.58 25.39
N GLN A 215 -10.26 17.42 25.16
CA GLN A 215 -10.07 18.70 25.83
C GLN A 215 -10.22 19.82 24.80
N THR A 216 -11.36 20.50 24.81
CA THR A 216 -11.70 21.56 23.87
C THR A 216 -11.60 22.91 24.55
N ARG A 217 -10.91 23.85 23.90
CA ARG A 217 -10.98 25.27 24.21
C ARG A 217 -11.69 25.98 23.07
N PHE A 218 -12.79 26.65 23.41
CA PHE A 218 -13.58 27.36 22.44
C PHE A 218 -13.05 28.79 22.22
N THR A 219 -13.43 29.39 21.10
CA THR A 219 -13.06 30.76 20.72
C THR A 219 -13.66 31.82 21.63
N ASP A 220 -14.76 31.51 22.32
CA ASP A 220 -15.39 32.36 23.35
C ASP A 220 -14.64 32.35 24.70
N GLY A 221 -13.57 31.55 24.81
CA GLY A 221 -12.74 31.43 26.01
C GLY A 221 -13.18 30.35 26.99
N THR A 222 -14.29 29.66 26.74
CA THR A 222 -14.72 28.52 27.55
C THR A 222 -13.84 27.28 27.29
N ASN A 223 -13.81 26.37 28.25
CA ASN A 223 -13.11 25.09 28.13
C ASN A 223 -14.05 23.96 28.52
N GLU A 224 -13.86 22.83 27.88
CA GLU A 224 -14.65 21.63 28.11
C GLU A 224 -13.75 20.40 28.02
N ASN A 225 -13.91 19.50 28.99
CA ASN A 225 -13.21 18.22 29.01
C ASN A 225 -14.26 17.11 29.04
N ARG A 226 -14.15 16.17 28.10
CA ARG A 226 -15.08 15.05 27.99
C ARG A 226 -14.33 13.73 27.93
N LEU A 227 -14.80 12.77 28.71
CA LEU A 227 -14.46 11.37 28.52
C LEU A 227 -15.40 10.79 27.47
N ALA A 228 -14.84 10.00 26.56
CA ALA A 228 -15.58 9.31 25.52
C ALA A 228 -15.09 7.87 25.39
N ALA A 229 -15.92 7.00 24.86
CA ALA A 229 -15.48 5.71 24.34
C ALA A 229 -15.18 5.85 22.84
N PHE A 230 -14.04 5.33 22.41
CA PHE A 230 -13.59 5.33 21.03
C PHE A 230 -13.62 3.90 20.49
N LEU A 231 -14.21 3.73 19.31
CA LEU A 231 -14.17 2.50 18.52
C LEU A 231 -13.81 2.86 17.08
N ASP A 232 -13.02 2.01 16.46
CA ASP A 232 -12.43 2.23 15.14
C ASP A 232 -12.32 0.89 14.42
N THR A 233 -12.63 0.88 13.13
CA THR A 233 -12.31 -0.25 12.25
C THR A 233 -11.81 0.29 10.93
N SER A 234 -10.74 -0.32 10.43
CA SER A 234 -10.09 0.04 9.18
C SER A 234 -10.00 -1.22 8.33
N PHE A 235 -10.49 -1.14 7.11
CA PHE A 235 -10.42 -2.18 6.11
C PHE A 235 -9.71 -1.63 4.88
N LYS A 236 -8.67 -2.32 4.42
CA LYS A 236 -7.96 -2.05 3.18
C LYS A 236 -7.98 -3.31 2.33
N TRP A 237 -8.23 -3.14 1.04
CA TRP A 237 -8.17 -4.19 0.05
C TRP A 237 -7.43 -3.68 -1.19
N ASP A 238 -6.26 -4.23 -1.45
CA ASP A 238 -5.53 -4.06 -2.69
C ASP A 238 -6.20 -4.96 -3.75
N ILE A 239 -7.06 -4.34 -4.58
CA ILE A 239 -7.86 -5.03 -5.60
C ILE A 239 -6.96 -5.53 -6.74
N THR A 240 -5.98 -4.70 -7.07
CA THR A 240 -4.90 -4.97 -8.02
C THR A 240 -3.66 -4.22 -7.54
N ASP A 241 -2.52 -4.53 -8.16
CA ASP A 241 -1.24 -3.84 -7.97
C ASP A 241 -1.28 -2.31 -7.98
N THR A 242 -2.26 -1.71 -8.69
CA THR A 242 -2.40 -0.25 -8.84
C THR A 242 -3.73 0.31 -8.36
N LEU A 243 -4.55 -0.49 -7.67
CA LEU A 243 -5.88 -0.10 -7.24
C LEU A 243 -6.18 -0.63 -5.84
N ALA A 244 -6.33 0.29 -4.89
CA ALA A 244 -6.68 -0.01 -3.51
C ALA A 244 -8.06 0.57 -3.15
N PHE A 245 -8.85 -0.21 -2.44
CA PHE A 245 -10.04 0.22 -1.75
C PHE A 245 -9.76 0.30 -0.25
N SER A 246 -10.30 1.32 0.39
CA SER A 246 -10.21 1.49 1.84
C SER A 246 -11.53 1.98 2.41
N GLU A 247 -11.88 1.46 3.58
CA GLU A 247 -13.05 1.83 4.35
C GLU A 247 -12.64 1.98 5.81
N LYS A 248 -12.90 3.15 6.39
CA LYS A 248 -12.67 3.42 7.79
C LYS A 248 -13.94 3.88 8.47
N ILE A 249 -14.26 3.27 9.60
CA ILE A 249 -15.40 3.64 10.43
C ILE A 249 -14.88 3.96 11.82
N THR A 250 -15.21 5.15 12.31
CA THR A 250 -14.84 5.63 13.65
C THR A 250 -16.10 6.05 14.39
N LEU A 251 -16.25 5.56 15.62
CA LEU A 251 -17.36 5.88 16.50
C LEU A 251 -16.80 6.45 17.81
N VAL A 252 -17.23 7.66 18.15
CA VAL A 252 -16.90 8.34 19.40
C VAL A 252 -18.19 8.52 20.18
N LEU A 253 -18.28 7.88 21.34
CA LEU A 253 -19.45 7.93 22.23
C LEU A 253 -19.11 8.78 23.45
N ASP A 254 -19.64 9.99 23.55
CA ASP A 254 -19.60 10.80 24.78
C ASP A 254 -20.98 10.90 25.44
N GLU A 255 -21.06 11.40 26.68
CA GLU A 255 -22.32 11.47 27.46
C GLU A 255 -23.39 12.38 26.83
N VAL A 256 -22.99 13.29 25.94
CA VAL A 256 -23.82 14.34 25.35
C VAL A 256 -24.05 14.09 23.87
N ASN A 257 -23.03 13.58 23.17
CA ASN A 257 -23.01 13.42 21.73
C ASN A 257 -22.20 12.21 21.29
N SER A 258 -22.75 11.48 20.34
CA SER A 258 -22.13 10.37 19.64
C SER A 258 -21.87 10.75 18.19
N THR A 259 -20.60 10.68 17.79
CA THR A 259 -20.14 10.97 16.44
C THR A 259 -19.78 9.67 15.74
N LEU A 260 -20.37 9.42 14.58
CA LEU A 260 -20.01 8.32 13.68
C LEU A 260 -19.41 8.92 12.40
N THR A 261 -18.16 8.60 12.13
CA THR A 261 -17.47 8.99 10.91
C THR A 261 -17.20 7.77 10.06
N THR A 262 -17.58 7.83 8.79
CA THR A 262 -17.27 6.83 7.78
C THR A 262 -16.47 7.48 6.67
N SER A 263 -15.38 6.84 6.24
CA SER A 263 -14.52 7.30 5.15
C SER A 263 -14.28 6.16 4.19
N THR A 264 -14.86 6.27 2.99
CA THR A 264 -14.64 5.33 1.89
C THR A 264 -13.68 5.96 0.90
N ALA A 265 -12.60 5.29 0.52
CA ALA A 265 -11.69 5.81 -0.49
C ALA A 265 -11.23 4.74 -1.48
N VAL A 266 -11.05 5.18 -2.73
CA VAL A 266 -10.42 4.42 -3.80
C VAL A 266 -9.15 5.18 -4.20
N THR A 267 -8.01 4.50 -4.11
CA THR A 267 -6.71 5.04 -4.51
C THR A 267 -6.21 4.26 -5.72
N THR A 268 -5.72 4.96 -6.74
CA THR A 268 -5.11 4.34 -7.91
C THR A 268 -3.74 4.93 -8.20
N ASP A 269 -2.78 4.06 -8.48
CA ASP A 269 -1.43 4.48 -8.84
C ASP A 269 -1.40 4.92 -10.29
N LEU A 270 -0.83 6.10 -10.51
CA LEU A 270 -0.76 6.71 -11.83
C LEU A 270 0.61 6.49 -12.46
N TYR A 271 1.66 7.00 -11.81
CA TYR A 271 3.02 6.91 -12.33
C TYR A 271 4.06 7.13 -11.23
N GLY A 272 5.00 6.20 -11.10
CA GLY A 272 6.05 6.27 -10.07
C GLY A 272 5.43 6.27 -8.68
N ASN A 273 5.72 7.30 -7.90
CA ASN A 273 5.17 7.52 -6.55
C ASN A 273 3.91 8.39 -6.54
N LEU A 274 3.27 8.62 -7.69
CA LEU A 274 2.09 9.46 -7.81
C LEU A 274 0.81 8.62 -7.90
N SER A 275 -0.15 8.90 -7.04
CA SER A 275 -1.46 8.24 -7.00
C SER A 275 -2.59 9.26 -7.00
N ALA A 276 -3.76 8.87 -7.48
CA ALA A 276 -5.01 9.64 -7.35
C ALA A 276 -5.92 8.96 -6.34
N ARG A 277 -6.52 9.75 -5.45
CA ARG A 277 -7.42 9.28 -4.39
C ARG A 277 -8.76 9.99 -4.51
N LEU A 278 -9.83 9.20 -4.66
CA LEU A 278 -11.21 9.66 -4.54
C LEU A 278 -11.75 9.14 -3.21
N SER A 279 -12.18 10.05 -2.34
CA SER A 279 -12.79 9.69 -1.05
C SER A 279 -14.18 10.28 -0.87
N PHE A 280 -15.01 9.56 -0.13
CA PHE A 280 -16.34 9.94 0.29
C PHE A 280 -16.43 9.77 1.80
N ASP A 281 -16.47 10.90 2.50
CA ASP A 281 -16.56 10.95 3.95
C ASP A 281 -18.00 11.28 4.36
N THR A 282 -18.50 10.63 5.41
CA THR A 282 -19.81 10.90 5.99
C THR A 282 -19.65 11.03 7.50
N ILE A 283 -20.16 12.12 8.05
CA ILE A 283 -20.17 12.37 9.50
C ILE A 283 -21.63 12.41 9.93
N TYR A 284 -21.95 11.53 10.88
CA TYR A 284 -23.23 11.52 11.57
C TYR A 284 -23.04 11.97 13.02
N GLU A 285 -23.85 12.93 13.44
CA GLU A 285 -23.83 13.46 14.80
C GLU A 285 -25.20 13.29 15.45
N SER A 286 -25.25 12.67 16.63
CA SER A 286 -26.50 12.32 17.31
C SER A 286 -27.24 13.53 17.92
N ASP A 287 -26.50 14.53 18.41
CA ASP A 287 -27.02 15.78 18.98
C ASP A 287 -26.28 16.96 18.34
N PRO A 288 -26.61 17.30 17.08
CA PRO A 288 -25.93 18.38 16.38
C PRO A 288 -26.34 19.75 16.97
N ALA A 289 -25.48 20.76 16.81
CA ALA A 289 -25.76 22.10 17.34
C ALA A 289 -27.11 22.64 16.80
N PRO A 290 -27.87 23.44 17.59
CA PRO A 290 -29.16 23.94 17.14
C PRO A 290 -29.09 24.64 15.79
N GLY A 291 -29.87 24.14 14.81
CA GLY A 291 -29.90 24.65 13.44
C GLY A 291 -28.99 23.94 12.43
N THR A 292 -28.32 22.85 12.83
CA THR A 292 -27.50 22.01 11.94
C THR A 292 -28.13 20.64 11.66
N VAL A 293 -27.84 20.05 10.50
CA VAL A 293 -28.28 18.69 10.13
C VAL A 293 -27.41 17.63 10.80
N SER A 294 -27.97 16.45 11.03
CA SER A 294 -27.25 15.33 11.64
C SER A 294 -26.28 14.61 10.69
N TRP A 295 -26.33 14.91 9.39
CA TRP A 295 -25.53 14.22 8.36
C TRP A 295 -24.82 15.25 7.49
N ASP A 296 -23.49 15.21 7.52
CA ASP A 296 -22.63 15.95 6.60
C ASP A 296 -21.86 14.95 5.74
N THR A 297 -21.72 15.23 4.45
CA THR A 297 -20.99 14.39 3.50
C THR A 297 -19.95 15.20 2.75
N SER A 298 -18.75 14.66 2.57
CA SER A 298 -17.65 15.26 1.81
C SER A 298 -17.25 14.34 0.68
N THR A 299 -17.19 14.85 -0.54
CA THR A 299 -16.55 14.16 -1.66
C THR A 299 -15.24 14.85 -1.97
N ARG A 300 -14.13 14.11 -1.94
CA ARG A 300 -12.79 14.66 -2.10
C ARG A 300 -12.03 13.95 -3.21
N LEU A 301 -11.38 14.74 -4.06
CA LEU A 301 -10.45 14.27 -5.06
C LEU A 301 -9.07 14.84 -4.76
N SER A 302 -8.09 13.95 -4.58
CA SER A 302 -6.72 14.32 -4.21
C SER A 302 -5.69 13.62 -5.06
N VAL A 303 -4.54 14.27 -5.20
CA VAL A 303 -3.31 13.67 -5.69
C VAL A 303 -2.44 13.35 -4.49
N VAL A 304 -1.85 12.17 -4.47
CA VAL A 304 -1.00 11.65 -3.40
C VAL A 304 0.39 11.37 -3.96
N LEU A 305 1.42 11.73 -3.20
CA LEU A 305 2.82 11.54 -3.54
C LEU A 305 3.50 10.77 -2.41
N GLY A 306 3.95 9.55 -2.68
CA GLY A 306 4.82 8.79 -1.77
C GLY A 306 6.23 9.39 -1.70
N LEU A 307 6.83 9.43 -0.51
CA LEU A 307 8.13 10.05 -0.21
C LEU A 307 9.12 9.04 0.36
#